data_AF-U1MU39-F1
#
_entry.id   AF-U1MU39-F1
#
_cell.length_a   1.000
_cell.length_b   1.000
_cell.length_c   1.000
_cell.angle_alpha   90.00
_cell.angle_beta   90.00
_cell.angle_gamma   90.00
#
_symmetry.space_group_name_H-M   'P 1'
#
loop_
_entity.id
_entity.type
_entity.pdbx_description
1 polymer ?
#
loop_
_entity_poly.entity_id
_entity_poly.type
_entity_poly.pdbx_seq_one_letter_code
_entity_poly.pdbx_strand_id
1 'polypeptide(L)'
;MRIKSTDDREQLWENLCEATDEQATSKALDTAARYYLKMCGGVAAYGRGDVQRLLDAAEEHGSLTAPEIAAILDERELPVEYETRSSVGKE
;
A
#
# COMPACT_ATOMS: atom_id res chain seq x y z
N MET A 1 -12.81 3.79 -24.78
CA MET A 1 -11.52 3.26 -25.26
C MET A 1 -11.61 1.73 -25.26
N ARG A 2 -11.19 1.04 -26.33
CA ARG A 2 -11.20 -0.44 -26.39
C ARG A 2 -9.76 -0.94 -26.33
N ILE A 3 -9.39 -1.56 -25.22
CA ILE A 3 -8.05 -2.15 -25.03
C ILE A 3 -8.06 -3.55 -25.64
N LYS A 4 -7.01 -3.94 -26.36
CA LYS A 4 -7.06 -5.10 -27.25
C LYS A 4 -7.31 -6.45 -26.59
N SER A 5 -7.08 -6.72 -25.31
CA SER A 5 -7.03 -8.10 -24.77
C SER A 5 -6.03 -9.04 -25.47
N THR A 6 -5.19 -9.64 -24.66
CA THR A 6 -4.24 -10.70 -24.99
C THR A 6 -4.28 -11.64 -23.80
N ASP A 7 -3.92 -12.91 -23.98
CA ASP A 7 -3.96 -13.89 -22.89
C ASP A 7 -3.23 -13.38 -21.63
N ASP A 8 -2.04 -12.76 -21.81
CA ASP A 8 -1.30 -12.11 -20.73
C ASP A 8 -2.09 -11.00 -20.00
N ARG A 9 -2.91 -10.24 -20.75
CA ARG A 9 -3.68 -9.13 -20.19
C ARG A 9 -4.92 -9.63 -19.47
N GLU A 10 -5.52 -10.71 -19.96
CA GLU A 10 -6.64 -11.37 -19.29
C GLU A 10 -6.19 -11.91 -17.94
N GLN A 11 -5.04 -12.59 -17.90
CA GLN A 11 -4.46 -13.05 -16.63
C GLN A 11 -4.12 -11.89 -15.69
N LEU A 12 -3.56 -10.80 -16.21
CA LEU A 12 -3.27 -9.60 -15.41
C LEU A 12 -4.55 -9.01 -14.79
N TRP A 13 -5.65 -8.98 -15.55
CA TRP A 13 -6.93 -8.47 -15.08
C TRP A 13 -7.57 -9.38 -14.05
N GLU A 14 -7.47 -10.70 -14.18
CA GLU A 14 -7.90 -11.66 -13.15
C GLU A 14 -7.15 -11.44 -11.84
N ASN A 15 -5.82 -11.37 -11.89
CA ASN A 15 -4.99 -11.11 -10.71
C ASN A 15 -5.33 -9.76 -10.07
N LEU A 16 -5.66 -8.75 -10.88
CA LEU A 16 -6.04 -7.44 -10.38
C LEU A 16 -7.40 -7.46 -9.67
N CYS A 17 -8.38 -8.17 -10.22
CA CYS A 17 -9.67 -8.40 -9.56
C CYS A 17 -9.47 -9.08 -8.20
N GLU A 18 -8.62 -10.12 -8.12
CA GLU A 18 -8.28 -10.79 -6.86
C GLU A 18 -7.61 -9.84 -5.86
N ALA A 19 -6.59 -9.10 -6.29
CA ALA A 19 -5.84 -8.20 -5.42
C ALA A 19 -6.67 -7.00 -4.91
N THR A 20 -7.71 -6.60 -5.64
CA THR A 20 -8.60 -5.48 -5.28
C THR A 20 -9.93 -5.92 -4.66
N ASP A 21 -10.19 -7.24 -4.57
CA ASP A 21 -11.49 -7.83 -4.20
C ASP A 21 -12.66 -7.29 -5.05
N GLU A 22 -12.41 -6.94 -6.31
CA GLU A 22 -13.40 -6.38 -7.23
C GLU A 22 -13.90 -7.44 -8.22
N GLN A 23 -15.22 -7.53 -8.38
CA GLN A 23 -15.83 -8.48 -9.32
C GLN A 23 -15.75 -8.04 -10.78
N ALA A 24 -15.49 -6.76 -11.03
CA ALA A 24 -15.49 -6.18 -12.37
C ALA A 24 -14.11 -5.63 -12.74
N THR A 25 -13.56 -6.06 -13.87
CA THR A 25 -12.26 -5.60 -14.39
C THR A 25 -12.16 -4.08 -14.49
N SER A 26 -13.25 -3.40 -14.86
CA SER A 26 -13.26 -1.93 -14.94
C SER A 26 -13.03 -1.28 -13.56
N LYS A 27 -13.64 -1.81 -12.50
CA LYS A 27 -13.43 -1.31 -11.14
C LYS A 27 -12.04 -1.64 -10.63
N ALA A 28 -11.57 -2.86 -10.87
CA ALA A 28 -10.22 -3.27 -10.51
C ALA A 28 -9.17 -2.35 -11.15
N LEU A 29 -9.34 -2.01 -12.44
CA LEU A 29 -8.49 -1.08 -13.16
C LEU A 29 -8.56 0.35 -12.60
N ASP A 30 -9.76 0.84 -12.28
CA ASP A 30 -9.92 2.16 -11.65
C ASP A 30 -9.21 2.22 -10.28
N THR A 31 -9.37 1.17 -9.47
CA THR A 31 -8.71 1.05 -8.16
C THR A 31 -7.19 1.01 -8.30
N ALA A 32 -6.67 0.20 -9.22
CA ALA A 32 -5.24 0.13 -9.50
C ALA A 32 -4.67 1.48 -10.00
N ALA A 33 -5.38 2.16 -10.89
CA ALA A 33 -4.98 3.47 -11.39
C ALA A 33 -4.94 4.50 -10.26
N ARG A 34 -5.95 4.55 -9.39
CA ARG A 34 -5.96 5.43 -8.21
C ARG A 34 -4.80 5.12 -7.27
N TYR A 35 -4.54 3.84 -6.99
CA TYR A 35 -3.43 3.41 -6.16
C TYR A 35 -2.08 3.86 -6.74
N TYR A 36 -1.85 3.61 -8.03
CA TYR A 36 -0.62 4.04 -8.70
C TYR A 36 -0.43 5.56 -8.64
N LEU A 37 -1.48 6.33 -8.92
CA LEU A 37 -1.41 7.80 -8.87
C LEU A 37 -1.19 8.33 -7.45
N LYS A 38 -1.73 7.68 -6.41
CA LYS A 38 -1.48 8.03 -5.00
C LYS A 38 -0.03 7.75 -4.62
N MET A 39 0.49 6.58 -5.00
CA MET A 39 1.85 6.14 -4.65
C MET A 39 2.92 6.94 -5.38
N CYS A 40 2.78 7.10 -6.70
CA CYS A 40 3.75 7.80 -7.53
C CYS A 40 3.62 9.33 -7.38
N GLY A 41 2.39 9.84 -7.25
CA GLY A 41 2.12 11.27 -7.26
C GLY A 41 2.50 11.92 -8.60
N GLY A 42 2.96 13.17 -8.54
CA GLY A 42 3.48 13.90 -9.72
C GLY A 42 2.41 14.49 -10.64
N VAL A 43 1.13 14.34 -10.29
CA VAL A 43 -0.01 14.96 -11.00
C VAL A 43 -0.72 15.94 -10.08
N ALA A 44 -1.32 16.99 -10.64
CA ALA A 44 -1.93 18.10 -9.87
C ALA A 44 -2.95 17.63 -8.81
N ALA A 45 -3.68 16.55 -9.07
CA ALA A 45 -4.67 16.00 -8.14
C ALA A 45 -4.08 15.21 -6.97
N TYR A 46 -2.87 14.66 -7.10
CA TYR A 46 -2.26 13.77 -6.10
C TYR A 46 -1.00 14.39 -5.45
N GLY A 47 -0.48 15.49 -5.99
CA GLY A 47 0.65 16.22 -5.42
C GLY A 47 1.89 15.34 -5.28
N ARG A 48 2.50 15.38 -4.09
CA ARG A 48 3.65 14.52 -3.75
C ARG A 48 3.14 13.13 -3.34
N GLY A 49 3.57 12.09 -4.06
CA GLY A 49 3.13 10.71 -3.86
C GLY A 49 3.67 10.08 -2.57
N ASP A 50 3.01 9.02 -2.11
CA ASP A 50 3.32 8.38 -0.83
C ASP A 50 4.73 7.77 -0.79
N VAL A 51 5.25 7.27 -1.91
CA VAL A 51 6.63 6.75 -1.98
C VAL A 51 7.64 7.85 -1.65
N GLN A 52 7.44 9.06 -2.16
CA GLN A 52 8.34 10.17 -1.87
C GLN A 52 8.23 10.58 -0.39
N ARG A 53 7.01 10.58 0.19
CA ARG A 53 6.83 10.87 1.61
C ARG A 53 7.56 9.88 2.50
N LEU A 54 7.53 8.59 2.15
CA LEU A 54 8.28 7.55 2.86
C LEU A 54 9.79 7.78 2.74
N LEU A 55 10.29 8.13 1.56
CA LEU A 55 11.72 8.43 1.38
C LEU A 55 12.15 9.67 2.17
N ASP A 56 11.38 10.75 2.14
CA ASP A 56 11.68 11.97 2.91
C ASP A 56 11.69 11.67 4.42
N ALA A 57 10.70 10.92 4.91
CA ALA A 57 10.62 10.55 6.32
C ALA A 57 11.76 9.60 6.73
N ALA A 58 12.15 8.66 5.87
CA ALA A 58 13.31 7.80 6.13
C ALA A 58 14.62 8.59 6.13
N GLU A 59 14.75 9.63 5.31
CA GLU A 59 15.91 10.53 5.32
C GLU A 59 15.96 11.38 6.60
N GLU A 60 14.81 11.85 7.08
CA GLU A 60 14.71 12.65 8.32
C GLU A 60 14.97 11.81 9.59
N HIS A 61 14.40 10.60 9.66
CA HIS A 61 14.49 9.74 10.85
C HIS A 61 15.64 8.72 10.80
N GLY A 62 16.28 8.55 9.65
CA GLY A 62 17.33 7.55 9.38
C GLY A 62 16.78 6.14 9.11
N SER A 63 15.61 5.80 9.64
CA SER A 63 14.87 4.57 9.35
C SER A 63 13.38 4.74 9.69
N LEU A 64 12.51 3.94 9.08
CA LEU A 64 11.10 3.86 9.44
C LEU A 64 10.74 2.46 9.91
N THR A 65 9.94 2.40 10.97
CA THR A 65 9.28 1.20 11.50
C THR A 65 7.97 0.93 10.77
N ALA A 66 7.44 -0.30 10.90
CA ALA A 66 6.16 -0.65 10.29
C ALA A 66 4.99 0.26 10.72
N PRO A 67 4.85 0.67 12.00
CA PRO A 67 3.83 1.64 12.41
C PRO A 67 3.97 3.01 11.76
N GLU A 68 5.19 3.52 11.63
CA GLU A 68 5.44 4.82 10.99
C GLU A 68 5.08 4.77 9.49
N ILE A 69 5.39 3.66 8.82
CA ILE A 69 5.00 3.45 7.42
C ILE A 69 3.47 3.41 7.29
N ALA A 70 2.77 2.66 8.15
CA ALA A 70 1.32 2.57 8.12
C ALA A 70 0.65 3.92 8.35
N ALA A 71 1.17 4.72 9.30
CA ALA A 71 0.70 6.08 9.55
C ALA A 71 0.89 7.01 8.34
N ILE A 72 2.00 6.87 7.59
CA ILE A 72 2.26 7.65 6.38
C ILE A 72 1.34 7.23 5.23
N LEU A 73 1.08 5.93 5.08
CA LEU A 73 0.24 5.39 4.00
C LEU A 73 -1.26 5.49 4.26
N ASP A 74 -1.65 5.87 5.50
CA ASP A 74 -3.03 5.78 6.00
C ASP A 74 -3.59 4.36 5.85
N GLU A 75 -2.72 3.37 6.05
CA GLU A 75 -3.09 1.95 6.04
C GLU A 75 -3.59 1.53 7.42
N ARG A 76 -4.66 0.73 7.47
CA ARG A 76 -5.15 0.20 8.74
C ARG A 76 -4.08 -0.74 9.32
N GLU A 77 -3.39 -0.30 10.35
CA GLU A 77 -2.49 -1.16 11.12
C GLU A 77 -3.23 -2.42 11.57
N LEU A 78 -2.62 -3.59 11.36
CA LEU A 78 -3.01 -4.80 12.07
C LEU A 78 -2.65 -4.58 13.55
N PRO A 79 -3.59 -4.77 14.50
CA PRO A 79 -3.28 -4.60 15.91
C PRO A 79 -2.22 -5.61 16.33
N VAL A 80 -1.03 -5.12 16.70
CA VAL A 80 0.03 -5.97 17.26
C VAL A 80 -0.18 -6.06 18.76
N GLU A 81 -0.65 -7.21 19.24
CA GLU A 81 -0.63 -7.54 20.67
C GLU A 81 0.73 -8.13 21.05
N TYR A 82 1.40 -7.53 22.03
CA TYR A 82 2.65 -8.06 22.59
C TYR A 82 2.50 -8.26 24.10
N GLU A 83 2.83 -9.47 24.58
CA GLU A 83 2.86 -9.82 26.00
C GLU A 83 4.32 -10.01 26.46
N THR A 84 4.80 -9.16 27.38
CA THR A 84 6.05 -9.40 28.10
C THR A 84 5.75 -10.09 29.42
N ARG A 85 6.23 -11.33 29.56
CA ARG A 85 6.21 -12.05 30.85
C ARG A 85 7.61 -12.15 31.42
N SER A 86 7.84 -11.48 32.54
CA SER A 86 9.10 -11.54 33.29
C SER A 86 8.84 -12.08 34.68
N SER A 87 9.64 -13.05 35.13
CA SER A 87 9.69 -13.49 36.52
C SER A 87 11.07 -13.22 37.10
N VAL A 88 11.12 -12.59 38.27
CA VAL A 88 12.35 -12.35 39.03
C VAL A 88 12.32 -13.29 40.24
N GLY A 89 13.31 -14.18 40.34
CA GLY A 89 13.51 -15.03 41.52
C GLY A 89 14.04 -14.21 42.68
N LYS A 90 13.47 -14.39 43.89
CA LYS A 90 14.02 -13.82 45.12
C LYS A 90 15.15 -14.73 45.62
N GLU A 91 16.29 -14.13 45.95
CA GLU A 91 17.37 -14.74 46.74
C GLU A 91 16.87 -15.16 48.14
#